data_AF-A0A4Z1CMA4-F1
#
_entry.id   AF-A0A4Z1CMA4-F1
#
_cell.length_a   1.000
_cell.length_b   1.000
_cell.length_c   1.000
_cell.angle_alpha   90.00
_cell.angle_beta   90.00
_cell.angle_gamma   90.00
#
_symmetry.space_group_name_H-M   'P 1'
#
loop_
_entity.id
_entity.type
_entity.pdbx_description
1 polymer ?
#
loop_
_entity_poly.entity_id
_entity_poly.type
_entity_poly.pdbx_seq_one_letter_code
_entity_poly.pdbx_strand_id
1 'polypeptide(L)'
;MRAGPGTPARPGGPAAPAGSAPPPGRAAPTGAPLATCSSASTISPLVPALARSVGTRAGAAGRVASICPKQGTSVPCRSRRADARPSVGPVAVTTQGPSTVRRPGPPFTLCFHGVGVPTHEREPGEAGYWVGRDQLLEILDWVAQSPQVALSFDDGNRSDVDVVLPALVERDLVATFFPVVDRIGDAWSTSVRGLEELLAAGMDVGTHGLTHRPWAGLRGEAARAEILSPRPALEDLLGRRVDRAAAPLGRYDRHTLALLRTGGCAEVNLSDQRPARPGAWLQPRFSVRADDTAASLQARMLASTAPARRVRNAAASLVKRLR
;
A
#
# COMPACT_ATOMS: atom_id res chain seq x y z
N MET A 1 78.44 8.30 -40.92
CA MET A 1 78.85 8.55 -39.52
C MET A 1 77.87 9.54 -38.89
N ARG A 2 77.45 9.22 -37.65
CA ARG A 2 76.72 9.98 -36.59
C ARG A 2 76.64 11.52 -36.79
N ALA A 3 75.59 12.25 -36.38
CA ALA A 3 74.73 12.10 -35.20
C ALA A 3 73.38 12.86 -35.32
N GLY A 4 72.30 12.23 -34.86
CA GLY A 4 71.32 12.63 -33.82
C GLY A 4 70.59 14.00 -33.77
N PRO A 5 69.41 14.05 -33.09
CA PRO A 5 68.24 14.86 -33.49
C PRO A 5 67.72 15.83 -32.40
N GLY A 6 66.71 16.66 -32.74
CA GLY A 6 65.97 17.47 -31.77
C GLY A 6 64.70 18.12 -32.34
N THR A 7 63.56 17.53 -32.00
CA THR A 7 62.17 17.83 -32.40
C THR A 7 61.64 19.21 -31.91
N PRO A 8 60.77 19.91 -32.66
CA PRO A 8 60.11 21.13 -32.18
C PRO A 8 58.65 20.95 -31.73
N ALA A 9 58.27 21.83 -30.78
CA ALA A 9 56.98 22.50 -30.54
C ALA A 9 55.70 21.68 -30.23
N ARG A 10 55.12 21.97 -29.05
CA ARG A 10 53.69 21.84 -28.73
C ARG A 10 53.02 23.23 -28.77
N PRO A 11 51.83 23.41 -29.37
CA PRO A 11 51.05 24.63 -29.24
C PRO A 11 50.14 24.60 -28.00
N GLY A 12 49.91 25.79 -27.44
CA GLY A 12 49.16 26.03 -26.21
C GLY A 12 47.66 25.74 -26.30
N GLY A 13 47.08 25.34 -25.17
CA GLY A 13 45.64 25.16 -24.99
C GLY A 13 44.93 26.48 -24.63
N PRO A 14 43.60 26.55 -24.86
CA PRO A 14 42.82 27.76 -24.66
C PRO A 14 42.46 28.04 -23.20
N ALA A 15 42.36 29.34 -22.90
CA ALA A 15 42.05 29.93 -21.60
C ALA A 15 40.59 29.73 -21.15
N ALA A 16 40.40 29.66 -19.83
CA ALA A 16 39.13 29.58 -19.13
C ALA A 16 38.35 30.92 -19.16
N PRO A 17 37.00 30.91 -19.17
CA PRO A 17 36.21 32.12 -19.06
C PRO A 17 36.10 32.63 -17.62
N ALA A 18 36.25 33.94 -17.48
CA ALA A 18 36.19 34.72 -16.24
C ALA A 18 34.77 34.77 -15.64
N GLY A 19 34.70 34.67 -14.31
CA GLY A 19 33.50 34.89 -13.53
C GLY A 19 33.09 36.37 -13.47
N SER A 20 31.79 36.63 -13.57
CA SER A 20 31.19 37.93 -13.28
C SER A 20 30.64 37.95 -11.86
N ALA A 21 31.10 38.91 -11.07
CA ALA A 21 30.59 39.22 -9.74
C ALA A 21 29.31 40.09 -9.83
N PRO A 22 28.38 40.00 -8.87
CA PRO A 22 27.17 40.82 -8.82
C PRO A 22 27.42 42.20 -8.16
N PRO A 23 26.65 43.25 -8.52
CA PRO A 23 26.76 44.58 -7.91
C PRO A 23 26.01 44.69 -6.55
N PRO A 24 26.33 45.68 -5.69
CA PRO A 24 25.86 45.75 -4.31
C PRO A 24 24.54 46.54 -4.10
N GLY A 25 23.79 46.05 -3.11
CA GLY A 25 22.82 46.65 -2.18
C GLY A 25 22.15 48.02 -2.42
N ARG A 26 20.82 48.05 -2.19
CA ARG A 26 20.11 49.21 -1.63
C ARG A 26 19.17 48.80 -0.50
N ALA A 27 19.17 49.62 0.54
CA ALA A 27 18.56 49.44 1.85
C ALA A 27 17.04 49.66 1.87
N ALA A 28 16.42 49.08 2.90
CA ALA A 28 15.02 49.19 3.29
C ALA A 28 14.64 50.58 3.83
N PRO A 29 13.35 50.93 3.86
CA PRO A 29 12.80 51.86 4.83
C PRO A 29 12.17 51.13 6.04
N THR A 30 12.54 51.62 7.20
CA THR A 30 12.02 51.36 8.54
C THR A 30 10.56 51.79 8.72
N GLY A 31 9.79 50.96 9.42
CA GLY A 31 8.51 51.35 10.04
C GLY A 31 8.06 50.26 11.02
N ALA A 32 8.02 50.59 12.31
CA ALA A 32 7.50 49.78 13.41
C ALA A 32 6.45 50.63 14.18
N PRO A 33 5.78 50.10 15.22
CA PRO A 33 4.97 48.89 15.30
C PRO A 33 3.52 49.25 15.77
N LEU A 34 2.61 48.26 15.92
CA LEU A 34 1.68 48.16 17.07
C LEU A 34 0.72 46.96 16.97
N ALA A 35 0.46 46.42 18.16
CA ALA A 35 -0.72 45.66 18.61
C ALA A 35 -0.84 44.15 18.32
N THR A 36 -0.50 43.43 19.38
CA THR A 36 -0.81 42.05 19.79
C THR A 36 -2.31 41.72 19.91
N CYS A 37 -2.69 40.49 19.55
CA CYS A 37 -3.69 39.61 20.21
C CYS A 37 -3.43 38.19 19.67
N SER A 38 -2.75 37.29 20.39
CA SER A 38 -3.21 36.45 21.50
C SER A 38 -4.39 35.53 21.14
N SER A 39 -4.06 34.31 20.69
CA SER A 39 -4.71 33.06 21.13
C SER A 39 -3.95 31.86 20.57
N ALA A 40 -2.98 31.37 21.33
CA ALA A 40 -2.41 30.04 21.14
C ALA A 40 -3.34 29.02 21.82
N SER A 41 -3.98 28.15 21.04
CA SER A 41 -4.61 26.94 21.57
C SER A 41 -3.63 25.79 21.40
N THR A 42 -2.94 25.47 22.50
CA THR A 42 -2.12 24.27 22.65
C THR A 42 -3.04 23.06 22.78
N ILE A 43 -3.15 22.23 21.75
CA ILE A 43 -3.72 20.89 21.88
C ILE A 43 -2.56 19.93 22.15
N SER A 44 -2.49 19.49 23.40
CA SER A 44 -1.62 18.40 23.85
C SER A 44 -2.24 17.06 23.42
N PRO A 45 -1.48 16.10 22.85
CA PRO A 45 -1.99 14.76 22.61
C PRO A 45 -1.85 13.92 23.89
N LEU A 46 -2.99 13.66 24.55
CA LEU A 46 -3.07 12.69 25.64
C LEU A 46 -3.43 11.32 25.05
N VAL A 47 -2.43 10.44 24.91
CA VAL A 47 -2.63 9.00 24.66
C VAL A 47 -2.65 8.31 26.03
N PRO A 48 -3.76 7.68 26.47
CA PRO A 48 -3.73 6.89 27.69
C PRO A 48 -3.11 5.51 27.43
N ALA A 49 -2.05 5.23 28.17
CA ALA A 49 -1.47 3.90 28.31
C ALA A 49 -2.49 2.94 28.97
N LEU A 50 -2.88 1.88 28.26
CA LEU A 50 -3.67 0.78 28.82
C LEU A 50 -2.76 -0.17 29.59
N ALA A 51 -2.71 0.02 30.91
CA ALA A 51 -2.18 -0.95 31.86
C ALA A 51 -3.23 -2.04 32.12
N ARG A 52 -2.80 -3.30 31.96
CA ARG A 52 -3.55 -4.51 32.29
C ARG A 52 -3.84 -4.58 33.79
N SER A 53 -5.10 -4.70 34.17
CA SER A 53 -5.50 -5.25 35.47
C SER A 53 -6.07 -6.66 35.28
N VAL A 54 -5.39 -7.63 35.90
CA VAL A 54 -5.83 -9.00 36.04
C VAL A 54 -6.80 -9.03 37.24
N GLY A 55 -8.10 -9.13 36.95
CA GLY A 55 -9.14 -9.34 37.95
C GLY A 55 -9.55 -10.81 37.99
N THR A 56 -9.31 -11.44 39.13
CA THR A 56 -9.71 -12.79 39.50
C THR A 56 -11.24 -12.98 39.47
N ARG A 57 -11.72 -14.04 38.83
CA ARG A 57 -13.12 -14.51 38.92
C ARG A 57 -13.28 -15.44 40.12
N ALA A 58 -14.10 -15.04 41.08
CA ALA A 58 -14.78 -15.93 42.03
C ALA A 58 -16.29 -15.82 41.80
N GLY A 59 -16.96 -16.97 41.69
CA GLY A 59 -18.34 -17.08 41.24
C GLY A 59 -19.41 -16.80 42.30
N ALA A 60 -20.65 -16.78 41.84
CA ALA A 60 -21.82 -17.21 42.61
C ALA A 60 -23.00 -17.44 41.66
N ALA A 61 -23.65 -18.58 41.86
CA ALA A 61 -24.88 -18.98 41.20
C ALA A 61 -26.07 -18.18 41.73
N GLY A 62 -27.07 -17.97 40.86
CA GLY A 62 -28.37 -17.42 41.26
C GLY A 62 -29.43 -17.74 40.22
N ARG A 63 -30.17 -18.84 40.42
CA ARG A 63 -31.41 -19.16 39.71
C ARG A 63 -32.52 -18.25 40.24
N VAL A 64 -33.32 -17.65 39.36
CA VAL A 64 -34.74 -17.37 39.62
C VAL A 64 -35.52 -17.55 38.32
N ALA A 65 -36.62 -18.29 38.42
CA ALA A 65 -37.53 -18.65 37.34
C ALA A 65 -38.83 -17.84 37.43
N SER A 66 -39.57 -17.82 36.31
CA SER A 66 -41.02 -17.53 36.19
C SER A 66 -41.37 -16.04 36.34
N ILE A 67 -42.27 -15.41 35.58
CA ILE A 67 -43.66 -15.79 35.27
C ILE A 67 -44.11 -15.08 33.98
N CYS A 68 -44.93 -15.75 33.19
CA CYS A 68 -45.67 -15.23 32.03
C CYS A 68 -47.17 -15.31 32.34
N PRO A 69 -48.01 -14.30 32.02
CA PRO A 69 -49.45 -14.49 31.96
C PRO A 69 -50.00 -14.34 30.54
N LYS A 70 -50.68 -15.40 30.08
CA LYS A 70 -51.69 -15.38 29.00
C LYS A 70 -53.04 -14.98 29.60
N GLN A 71 -53.83 -14.16 28.91
CA GLN A 71 -55.31 -14.24 28.68
C GLN A 71 -55.59 -13.29 27.49
N GLY A 72 -56.42 -13.53 26.47
CA GLY A 72 -57.46 -14.52 26.21
C GLY A 72 -58.75 -13.76 25.84
N THR A 73 -59.20 -13.84 24.58
CA THR A 73 -60.64 -13.69 24.21
C THR A 73 -60.89 -14.26 22.82
N SER A 74 -61.99 -15.01 22.71
CA SER A 74 -62.47 -15.84 21.61
C SER A 74 -63.90 -15.47 21.25
N VAL A 75 -64.28 -15.32 19.96
CA VAL A 75 -65.65 -15.55 19.42
C VAL A 75 -65.59 -15.70 17.87
N PRO A 76 -66.63 -16.17 17.12
CA PRO A 76 -66.58 -17.47 16.45
C PRO A 76 -66.79 -17.45 14.91
N CYS A 77 -66.72 -18.65 14.36
CA CYS A 77 -66.80 -19.10 12.97
C CYS A 77 -68.01 -18.60 12.14
N ARG A 78 -67.75 -18.24 10.86
CA ARG A 78 -68.69 -18.50 9.75
C ARG A 78 -67.94 -19.04 8.54
N SER A 79 -68.41 -20.18 8.08
CA SER A 79 -67.98 -20.98 6.94
C SER A 79 -68.07 -20.28 5.59
N ARG A 80 -67.07 -20.46 4.73
CA ARG A 80 -67.26 -20.59 3.27
C ARG A 80 -66.40 -21.74 2.74
N ARG A 81 -67.06 -22.60 1.96
CA ARG A 81 -66.53 -23.74 1.21
C ARG A 81 -65.48 -23.25 0.21
N ALA A 82 -64.28 -23.81 0.28
CA ALA A 82 -63.75 -24.82 -0.64
C ALA A 82 -63.51 -24.31 -2.05
N ASP A 83 -62.23 -24.06 -2.37
CA ASP A 83 -61.69 -24.33 -3.70
C ASP A 83 -60.25 -24.84 -3.54
N ALA A 84 -60.04 -26.04 -4.05
CA ALA A 84 -58.78 -26.76 -4.04
C ALA A 84 -57.74 -26.03 -4.89
N ARG A 85 -56.56 -25.75 -4.31
CA ARG A 85 -55.34 -25.43 -5.08
C ARG A 85 -54.29 -26.50 -4.79
N PRO A 86 -53.56 -26.96 -5.82
CA PRO A 86 -52.63 -28.07 -5.69
C PRO A 86 -51.44 -27.68 -4.80
N SER A 87 -51.05 -28.59 -3.91
CA SER A 87 -49.84 -28.49 -3.11
C SER A 87 -48.61 -28.55 -4.01
N VAL A 88 -47.98 -27.39 -4.26
CA VAL A 88 -46.65 -27.34 -4.84
C VAL A 88 -45.67 -27.76 -3.73
N GLY A 89 -45.11 -28.96 -3.85
CA GLY A 89 -44.04 -29.42 -2.96
C GLY A 89 -42.84 -28.46 -3.00
N PRO A 90 -41.97 -28.47 -1.98
CA PRO A 90 -40.84 -27.55 -1.94
C PRO A 90 -39.93 -27.84 -3.13
N VAL A 91 -39.91 -26.90 -4.08
CA VAL A 91 -38.90 -26.86 -5.13
C VAL A 91 -37.58 -26.67 -4.43
N ALA A 92 -36.74 -27.70 -4.43
CA ALA A 92 -35.35 -27.58 -4.01
C ALA A 92 -34.69 -26.57 -4.95
N VAL A 93 -34.58 -25.33 -4.50
CA VAL A 93 -33.73 -24.33 -5.13
C VAL A 93 -32.31 -24.79 -4.86
N THR A 94 -31.76 -25.56 -5.80
CA THR A 94 -30.33 -25.78 -5.87
C THR A 94 -29.72 -24.42 -6.19
N THR A 95 -29.34 -23.66 -5.16
CA THR A 95 -28.44 -22.52 -5.31
C THR A 95 -27.09 -23.09 -5.72
N GLN A 96 -26.93 -23.38 -7.02
CA GLN A 96 -25.61 -23.36 -7.62
C GLN A 96 -25.16 -21.90 -7.53
N GLY A 97 -24.49 -21.57 -6.43
CA GLY A 97 -23.77 -20.31 -6.32
C GLY A 97 -22.87 -20.16 -7.54
N PRO A 98 -22.63 -18.94 -8.03
CA PRO A 98 -21.80 -18.74 -9.20
C PRO A 98 -20.47 -19.44 -8.95
N SER A 99 -20.21 -20.50 -9.72
CA SER A 99 -18.89 -21.11 -9.83
C SER A 99 -17.99 -20.04 -10.42
N THR A 100 -17.42 -19.19 -9.55
CA THR A 100 -16.40 -18.24 -9.93
C THR A 100 -15.17 -19.05 -10.26
N VAL A 101 -15.09 -19.53 -11.51
CA VAL A 101 -13.79 -19.73 -12.13
C VAL A 101 -13.14 -18.37 -12.09
N ARG A 102 -12.39 -18.10 -11.02
CA ARG A 102 -11.67 -16.85 -10.80
C ARG A 102 -10.75 -16.73 -12.01
N ARG A 103 -11.06 -15.80 -12.91
CA ARG A 103 -10.16 -15.48 -14.02
C ARG A 103 -8.77 -15.29 -13.41
N PRO A 104 -7.73 -15.91 -13.98
CA PRO A 104 -6.39 -15.73 -13.44
C PRO A 104 -6.13 -14.23 -13.40
N GLY A 105 -5.83 -13.69 -12.21
CA GLY A 105 -5.51 -12.28 -12.04
C GLY A 105 -4.33 -11.86 -12.94
N PRO A 106 -4.15 -10.56 -13.18
CA PRO A 106 -3.09 -10.05 -14.03
C PRO A 106 -1.71 -10.60 -13.60
N PRO A 107 -0.87 -11.09 -14.54
CA PRO A 107 0.45 -11.63 -14.20
C PRO A 107 1.46 -10.54 -13.85
N PHE A 108 1.14 -9.26 -14.03
CA PHE A 108 2.04 -8.16 -13.72
C PHE A 108 1.39 -7.19 -12.74
N THR A 109 2.20 -6.64 -11.83
CA THR A 109 1.78 -5.60 -10.89
C THR A 109 2.84 -4.51 -10.88
N LEU A 110 2.43 -3.27 -11.15
CA LEU A 110 3.26 -2.09 -10.96
C LEU A 110 3.15 -1.63 -9.50
N CYS A 111 4.27 -1.18 -8.96
CA CYS A 111 4.40 -0.72 -7.58
C CYS A 111 4.93 0.71 -7.60
N PHE A 112 4.05 1.66 -7.26
CA PHE A 112 4.35 3.07 -7.11
C PHE A 112 4.63 3.40 -5.63
N HIS A 113 5.24 4.56 -5.38
CA HIS A 113 5.55 5.07 -4.05
C HIS A 113 5.04 6.51 -3.94
N GLY A 114 5.90 7.51 -4.09
CA GLY A 114 5.50 8.92 -4.10
C GLY A 114 5.08 9.43 -5.48
N VAL A 115 4.16 10.40 -5.51
CA VAL A 115 3.75 11.10 -6.73
C VAL A 115 3.87 12.61 -6.53
N GLY A 116 4.51 13.27 -7.49
CA GLY A 116 4.79 14.70 -7.46
C GLY A 116 6.26 15.00 -7.20
N VAL A 117 6.55 16.20 -6.70
CA VAL A 117 7.91 16.61 -6.36
C VAL A 117 8.19 16.22 -4.91
N PRO A 118 9.20 15.38 -4.65
CA PRO A 118 9.59 15.05 -3.27
C PRO A 118 10.08 16.33 -2.57
N THR A 119 9.41 16.71 -1.48
CA THR A 119 9.82 17.85 -0.65
C THR A 119 10.88 17.45 0.39
N HIS A 120 10.94 16.16 0.71
CA HIS A 120 11.83 15.55 1.71
C HIS A 120 11.96 14.05 1.40
N GLU A 121 13.17 13.49 1.54
CA GLU A 121 13.37 12.04 1.57
C GLU A 121 13.30 11.51 3.00
N ARG A 122 12.36 10.59 3.27
CA ARG A 122 12.29 9.80 4.50
C ARG A 122 13.37 8.73 4.52
N GLU A 123 13.67 8.17 3.35
CA GLU A 123 14.73 7.20 3.13
C GLU A 123 15.76 7.65 2.09
N PRO A 124 17.05 7.33 2.29
CA PRO A 124 18.06 7.62 1.27
C PRO A 124 17.71 7.02 -0.10
N GLY A 125 17.61 7.88 -1.11
CA GLY A 125 17.33 7.48 -2.49
C GLY A 125 15.86 7.21 -2.80
N GLU A 126 14.96 7.56 -1.87
CA GLU A 126 13.51 7.51 -2.06
C GLU A 126 13.08 8.33 -3.29
N ALA A 127 13.71 9.49 -3.56
CA ALA A 127 13.35 10.35 -4.68
C ALA A 127 13.43 9.64 -6.04
N GLY A 128 14.24 8.59 -6.17
CA GLY A 128 14.29 7.76 -7.38
C GLY A 128 13.01 6.95 -7.65
N TYR A 129 12.10 6.88 -6.69
CA TYR A 129 10.79 6.22 -6.77
C TYR A 129 9.62 7.22 -6.76
N TRP A 130 9.90 8.52 -6.76
CA TRP A 130 8.88 9.55 -6.95
C TRP A 130 8.64 9.78 -8.44
N VAL A 131 7.39 9.60 -8.88
CA VAL A 131 7.00 9.85 -10.27
C VAL A 131 6.29 11.19 -10.41
N GLY A 132 6.49 11.87 -11.54
CA GLY A 132 5.75 13.08 -11.85
C GLY A 132 4.25 12.80 -12.03
N ARG A 133 3.41 13.83 -11.84
CA ARG A 133 1.96 13.70 -12.06
C ARG A 133 1.64 13.27 -13.49
N ASP A 134 2.20 13.94 -14.47
CA ASP A 134 1.92 13.66 -15.89
C ASP A 134 2.40 12.24 -16.26
N GLN A 135 3.58 11.86 -15.76
CA GLN A 135 4.11 10.50 -15.88
C GLN A 135 3.18 9.44 -15.29
N LEU A 136 2.61 9.69 -14.09
CA LEU A 136 1.59 8.80 -13.52
C LEU A 136 0.40 8.66 -14.47
N LEU A 137 -0.16 9.78 -14.93
CA LEU A 137 -1.36 9.77 -15.79
C LEU A 137 -1.11 9.01 -17.10
N GLU A 138 0.03 9.22 -17.76
CA GLU A 138 0.42 8.46 -18.95
C GLU A 138 0.50 6.95 -18.68
N ILE A 139 1.06 6.55 -17.54
CA ILE A 139 1.14 5.14 -17.16
C ILE A 139 -0.26 4.58 -16.86
N LEU A 140 -1.13 5.33 -16.19
CA LEU A 140 -2.50 4.91 -15.90
C LEU A 140 -3.34 4.77 -17.17
N ASP A 141 -3.19 5.68 -18.15
CA ASP A 141 -3.87 5.60 -19.45
C ASP A 141 -3.47 4.33 -20.23
N TRP A 142 -2.19 3.96 -20.15
CA TRP A 142 -1.71 2.69 -20.69
C TRP A 142 -2.26 1.47 -19.94
N VAL A 143 -2.29 1.53 -18.60
CA VAL A 143 -2.79 0.42 -17.76
C VAL A 143 -4.28 0.20 -17.95
N ALA A 144 -5.08 1.25 -18.15
CA ALA A 144 -6.51 1.15 -18.49
C ALA A 144 -6.77 0.31 -19.75
N GLN A 145 -5.81 0.27 -20.67
CA GLN A 145 -5.87 -0.53 -21.90
C GLN A 145 -5.16 -1.89 -21.76
N SER A 146 -4.59 -2.19 -20.59
CA SER A 146 -3.72 -3.34 -20.35
C SER A 146 -4.24 -4.20 -19.19
N PRO A 147 -5.29 -5.02 -19.38
CA PRO A 147 -5.93 -5.80 -18.31
C PRO A 147 -5.03 -6.86 -17.65
N GLN A 148 -3.82 -7.04 -18.16
CA GLN A 148 -2.78 -7.91 -17.60
C GLN A 148 -1.90 -7.21 -16.54
N VAL A 149 -2.18 -5.95 -16.21
CA VAL A 149 -1.39 -5.13 -15.29
C VAL A 149 -2.26 -4.66 -14.13
N ALA A 150 -1.91 -5.06 -12.91
CA ALA A 150 -2.47 -4.53 -11.67
C ALA A 150 -1.63 -3.37 -11.14
N LEU A 151 -2.23 -2.57 -10.27
CA LEU A 151 -1.63 -1.41 -9.64
C LEU A 151 -1.51 -1.60 -8.13
N SER A 152 -0.39 -1.15 -7.59
CA SER A 152 -0.20 -1.03 -6.15
C SER A 152 0.63 0.20 -5.80
N PHE A 153 0.39 0.73 -4.61
CA PHE A 153 1.03 1.92 -4.07
C PHE A 153 1.54 1.59 -2.67
N ASP A 154 2.83 1.82 -2.43
CA ASP A 154 3.48 1.58 -1.14
C ASP A 154 3.64 2.89 -0.36
N ASP A 155 4.05 2.77 0.90
CA ASP A 155 4.39 3.85 1.86
C ASP A 155 3.22 4.62 2.46
N GLY A 156 2.07 4.70 1.78
CA GLY A 156 0.90 5.43 2.27
C GLY A 156 1.14 6.93 2.23
N ASN A 157 1.68 7.43 1.11
CA ASN A 157 1.97 8.84 0.92
C ASN A 157 0.67 9.64 0.83
N ARG A 158 0.70 10.91 1.23
CA ARG A 158 -0.47 11.79 1.10
C ARG A 158 -0.94 11.94 -0.35
N SER A 159 -0.02 11.84 -1.31
CA SER A 159 -0.32 11.83 -2.74
C SER A 159 -1.25 10.68 -3.16
N ASP A 160 -1.32 9.59 -2.39
CA ASP A 160 -2.19 8.44 -2.67
C ASP A 160 -3.66 8.85 -2.69
N VAL A 161 -4.05 9.80 -1.85
CA VAL A 161 -5.41 10.34 -1.78
C VAL A 161 -5.54 11.61 -2.61
N ASP A 162 -4.59 12.53 -2.47
CA ASP A 162 -4.70 13.87 -3.08
C ASP A 162 -4.57 13.84 -4.62
N VAL A 163 -3.85 12.85 -5.17
CA VAL A 163 -3.53 12.79 -6.61
C VAL A 163 -3.92 11.45 -7.23
N VAL A 164 -3.50 10.34 -6.61
CA VAL A 164 -3.64 9.00 -7.20
C VAL A 164 -5.11 8.56 -7.22
N LEU A 165 -5.81 8.66 -6.09
CA LEU A 165 -7.20 8.21 -5.98
C LEU A 165 -8.12 8.85 -7.04
N PRO A 166 -8.18 10.18 -7.22
CA PRO A 166 -8.96 10.79 -8.29
C PRO A 166 -8.58 10.29 -9.69
N ALA A 167 -7.28 10.12 -9.96
CA ALA A 167 -6.80 9.67 -11.25
C ALA A 167 -7.20 8.22 -11.57
N LEU A 168 -7.22 7.34 -10.56
CA LEU A 168 -7.70 5.96 -10.68
C LEU A 168 -9.22 5.92 -10.92
N VAL A 169 -9.99 6.68 -10.15
CA VAL A 169 -11.46 6.74 -10.26
C VAL A 169 -11.89 7.24 -11.64
N GLU A 170 -11.24 8.28 -12.16
CA GLU A 170 -11.50 8.80 -13.51
C GLU A 170 -11.35 7.74 -14.61
N ARG A 171 -10.49 6.74 -14.39
CA ARG A 171 -10.15 5.69 -15.35
C ARG A 171 -10.80 4.35 -15.07
N ASP A 172 -11.69 4.27 -14.08
CA ASP A 172 -12.30 3.01 -13.61
C ASP A 172 -11.24 1.95 -13.25
N LEU A 173 -10.13 2.39 -12.67
CA LEU A 173 -9.03 1.54 -12.25
C LEU A 173 -9.10 1.27 -10.74
N VAL A 174 -8.75 0.05 -10.35
CA VAL A 174 -8.60 -0.36 -8.95
C VAL A 174 -7.15 -0.65 -8.63
N ALA A 175 -6.75 -0.36 -7.39
CA ALA A 175 -5.39 -0.58 -6.91
C ALA A 175 -5.38 -1.09 -5.46
N THR A 176 -4.23 -1.60 -5.03
CA THR A 176 -3.98 -1.97 -3.63
C THR A 176 -2.95 -1.03 -3.00
N PHE A 177 -3.29 -0.44 -1.86
CA PHE A 177 -2.44 0.49 -1.13
C PHE A 177 -1.83 -0.20 0.10
N PHE A 178 -0.55 0.02 0.35
CA PHE A 178 0.20 -0.55 1.45
C PHE A 178 0.77 0.58 2.32
N PRO A 179 -0.01 1.14 3.26
CA PRO A 179 0.50 2.14 4.19
C PRO A 179 1.46 1.53 5.22
N VAL A 180 2.40 2.36 5.69
CA VAL A 180 3.22 2.10 6.87
C VAL A 180 2.46 2.61 8.09
N VAL A 181 2.18 1.72 9.06
CA VAL A 181 1.21 2.01 10.13
C VAL A 181 1.61 3.20 10.99
N ASP A 182 2.89 3.32 11.37
CA ASP A 182 3.35 4.44 12.22
C ASP A 182 3.41 5.79 11.49
N ARG A 183 3.20 5.83 10.17
CA ARG A 183 3.15 7.08 9.39
C ARG A 183 1.74 7.63 9.24
N ILE A 184 0.71 6.82 9.52
CA ILE A 184 -0.68 7.20 9.24
C ILE A 184 -1.04 8.46 10.03
N GLY A 185 -1.49 9.48 9.31
CA GLY A 185 -1.92 10.76 9.86
C GLY A 185 -0.81 11.77 10.14
N ASP A 186 0.46 11.45 9.82
CA ASP A 186 1.52 12.47 9.84
C ASP A 186 1.36 13.48 8.66
N ALA A 187 2.19 14.53 8.63
CA ALA A 187 2.04 15.62 7.67
C ALA A 187 2.21 15.23 6.19
N TRP A 188 2.89 14.10 5.91
CA TRP A 188 3.25 13.67 4.55
C TRP A 188 2.60 12.35 4.14
N SER A 189 1.92 11.67 5.07
CA SER A 189 1.25 10.40 4.84
C SER A 189 -0.27 10.54 4.92
N THR A 190 -0.95 9.57 4.34
CA THR A 190 -2.41 9.52 4.37
C THR A 190 -2.93 9.34 5.80
N SER A 191 -4.10 9.89 6.08
CA SER A 191 -4.79 9.75 7.37
C SER A 191 -5.68 8.51 7.38
N VAL A 192 -6.21 8.11 8.55
CA VAL A 192 -7.22 7.05 8.65
C VAL A 192 -8.42 7.36 7.74
N ARG A 193 -8.91 8.60 7.76
CA ARG A 193 -9.98 9.05 6.86
C ARG A 193 -9.60 8.88 5.39
N GLY A 194 -8.36 9.22 5.02
CA GLY A 194 -7.86 9.02 3.66
C GLY A 194 -7.85 7.54 3.25
N LEU A 195 -7.49 6.64 4.17
CA LEU A 195 -7.61 5.20 3.93
C LEU A 195 -9.07 4.77 3.78
N GLU A 196 -9.99 5.29 4.58
CA GLU A 196 -11.43 5.04 4.42
C GLU A 196 -11.95 5.53 3.06
N GLU A 197 -11.47 6.66 2.56
CA GLU A 197 -11.80 7.21 1.24
C GLU A 197 -11.31 6.31 0.10
N LEU A 198 -10.07 5.80 0.18
CA LEU A 198 -9.56 4.79 -0.77
C LEU A 198 -10.50 3.59 -0.83
N LEU A 199 -10.91 3.10 0.34
CA LEU A 199 -11.73 1.91 0.47
C LEU A 199 -13.16 2.13 -0.01
N ALA A 200 -13.74 3.30 0.26
CA ALA A 200 -15.05 3.69 -0.24
C ALA A 200 -15.09 3.80 -1.77
N ALA A 201 -13.96 4.11 -2.40
CA ALA A 201 -13.81 4.14 -3.85
C ALA A 201 -13.51 2.76 -4.49
N GLY A 202 -13.54 1.68 -3.71
CA GLY A 202 -13.31 0.31 -4.20
C GLY A 202 -11.84 -0.10 -4.28
N MET A 203 -10.92 0.69 -3.73
CA MET A 203 -9.52 0.28 -3.57
C MET A 203 -9.37 -0.73 -2.44
N ASP A 204 -8.27 -1.48 -2.46
CA ASP A 204 -7.91 -2.42 -1.39
C ASP A 204 -6.76 -1.85 -0.54
N VAL A 205 -6.69 -2.24 0.74
CA VAL A 205 -5.65 -1.79 1.67
C VAL A 205 -4.98 -3.01 2.32
N GLY A 206 -3.66 -3.11 2.14
CA GLY A 206 -2.77 -4.05 2.81
C GLY A 206 -1.93 -3.35 3.89
N THR A 207 -0.85 -4.00 4.31
CA THR A 207 0.16 -3.39 5.21
C THR A 207 1.54 -3.34 4.58
N HIS A 208 2.30 -2.28 4.86
CA HIS A 208 3.73 -2.18 4.56
C HIS A 208 4.62 -2.25 5.80
N GLY A 209 4.12 -2.89 6.86
CA GLY A 209 4.83 -3.00 8.13
C GLY A 209 4.50 -1.85 9.08
N LEU A 210 5.25 -1.81 10.20
CA LEU A 210 5.04 -0.83 11.26
C LEU A 210 5.82 0.46 10.98
N THR A 211 7.15 0.34 10.81
CA THR A 211 8.08 1.47 10.74
C THR A 211 8.88 1.55 9.43
N HIS A 212 8.53 0.72 8.44
CA HIS A 212 9.20 0.62 7.14
C HIS A 212 10.64 0.05 7.21
N ARG A 213 10.90 -0.83 8.19
CA ARG A 213 12.21 -1.49 8.30
C ARG A 213 12.33 -2.64 7.31
N PRO A 214 13.54 -2.92 6.77
CA PRO A 214 13.75 -4.13 5.97
C PRO A 214 13.43 -5.37 6.83
N TRP A 215 12.50 -6.20 6.37
CA TRP A 215 12.07 -7.38 7.13
C TRP A 215 13.13 -8.48 7.19
N ALA A 216 13.99 -8.54 6.18
CA ALA A 216 15.13 -9.46 6.17
C ALA A 216 16.05 -9.22 7.39
N GLY A 217 16.36 -10.29 8.11
CA GLY A 217 17.23 -10.23 9.30
C GLY A 217 16.53 -9.83 10.61
N LEU A 218 15.28 -9.35 10.60
CA LEU A 218 14.54 -9.10 11.83
C LEU A 218 14.21 -10.39 12.57
N ARG A 219 14.36 -10.42 13.89
CA ARG A 219 14.08 -11.58 14.74
C ARG A 219 13.36 -11.16 16.02
N GLY A 220 12.80 -12.13 16.74
CA GLY A 220 12.20 -11.94 18.06
C GLY A 220 11.07 -10.90 18.05
N GLU A 221 11.03 -10.07 19.09
CA GLU A 221 10.01 -9.03 19.25
C GLU A 221 10.05 -7.99 18.14
N ALA A 222 11.23 -7.61 17.65
CA ALA A 222 11.33 -6.66 16.54
C ALA A 222 10.65 -7.16 15.26
N ALA A 223 10.76 -8.47 14.97
CA ALA A 223 10.07 -9.06 13.82
C ALA A 223 8.55 -9.13 14.05
N ARG A 224 8.10 -9.46 15.26
CA ARG A 224 6.66 -9.49 15.59
C ARG A 224 6.03 -8.09 15.50
N ALA A 225 6.70 -7.09 16.05
CA ALA A 225 6.28 -5.69 15.99
C ALA A 225 6.21 -5.20 14.53
N GLU A 226 7.27 -5.43 13.76
CA GLU A 226 7.36 -4.87 12.41
C GLU A 226 6.51 -5.61 11.36
N ILE A 227 6.31 -6.93 11.51
CA ILE A 227 5.73 -7.78 10.45
C ILE A 227 4.31 -8.25 10.79
N LEU A 228 4.05 -8.62 12.06
CA LEU A 228 2.78 -9.25 12.45
C LEU A 228 1.77 -8.29 13.04
N SER A 229 2.22 -7.36 13.87
CA SER A 229 1.38 -6.39 14.59
C SER A 229 0.67 -5.35 13.70
N PRO A 230 1.20 -4.94 12.53
CA PRO A 230 0.58 -3.92 11.69
C PRO A 230 -0.77 -4.31 11.10
N ARG A 231 -0.96 -5.60 10.79
CA ARG A 231 -2.21 -6.14 10.26
C ARG A 231 -3.38 -5.93 11.23
N PRO A 232 -3.38 -6.50 12.45
CA PRO A 232 -4.48 -6.29 13.39
C PRO A 232 -4.64 -4.81 13.77
N ALA A 233 -3.56 -4.03 13.84
CA ALA A 233 -3.68 -2.59 14.09
C ALA A 233 -4.47 -1.87 12.99
N LEU A 234 -4.22 -2.18 11.71
CA LEU A 234 -5.02 -1.66 10.60
C LEU A 234 -6.43 -2.22 10.59
N GLU A 235 -6.63 -3.48 10.96
CA GLU A 235 -7.97 -4.09 11.05
C GLU A 235 -8.83 -3.37 12.11
N ASP A 236 -8.23 -3.04 13.26
CA ASP A 236 -8.87 -2.27 14.32
C ASP A 236 -9.22 -0.85 13.87
N LEU A 237 -8.33 -0.20 13.09
CA LEU A 237 -8.56 1.15 12.57
C LEU A 237 -9.63 1.21 11.48
N LEU A 238 -9.64 0.22 10.58
CA LEU A 238 -10.48 0.23 9.37
C LEU A 238 -11.78 -0.57 9.54
N GLY A 239 -11.90 -1.32 10.64
CA GLY A 239 -13.04 -2.21 10.91
C GLY A 239 -13.18 -3.36 9.91
N ARG A 240 -12.12 -3.69 9.15
CA ARG A 240 -12.14 -4.70 8.10
C ARG A 240 -10.84 -5.49 8.06
N ARG A 241 -10.92 -6.71 7.58
CA ARG A 241 -9.79 -7.64 7.48
C ARG A 241 -8.71 -7.13 6.52
N VAL A 242 -7.44 -7.27 6.89
CA VAL A 242 -6.28 -6.87 6.11
C VAL A 242 -5.50 -8.11 5.68
N ASP A 243 -5.73 -8.56 4.46
CA ASP A 243 -5.25 -9.87 3.99
C ASP A 243 -3.90 -9.86 3.27
N ARG A 244 -3.38 -8.67 2.96
CA ARG A 244 -2.19 -8.50 2.12
C ARG A 244 -1.08 -7.77 2.86
N ALA A 245 0.16 -8.15 2.58
CA ALA A 245 1.34 -7.48 3.11
C ALA A 245 2.36 -7.25 1.99
N ALA A 246 2.97 -6.07 1.94
CA ALA A 246 4.08 -5.76 1.03
C ALA A 246 5.37 -5.62 1.84
N ALA A 247 6.46 -6.25 1.39
CA ALA A 247 7.74 -6.21 2.11
C ALA A 247 8.54 -4.92 1.79
N PRO A 248 8.85 -4.08 2.79
CA PRO A 248 9.66 -2.87 2.63
C PRO A 248 10.95 -3.13 1.88
N LEU A 249 11.27 -2.23 0.95
CA LEU A 249 12.50 -2.25 0.14
C LEU A 249 12.71 -3.56 -0.66
N GLY A 250 11.66 -4.40 -0.80
CA GLY A 250 11.75 -5.74 -1.36
C GLY A 250 12.70 -6.67 -0.60
N ARG A 251 12.94 -6.40 0.69
CA ARG A 251 13.87 -7.12 1.57
C ARG A 251 13.12 -8.05 2.50
N TYR A 252 13.19 -9.34 2.20
CA TYR A 252 12.59 -10.42 2.98
C TYR A 252 13.52 -11.63 3.01
N ASP A 253 13.32 -12.51 3.99
CA ASP A 253 14.04 -13.77 4.12
C ASP A 253 13.09 -14.94 4.43
N ARG A 254 13.62 -16.15 4.65
CA ARG A 254 12.80 -17.33 4.98
C ARG A 254 11.99 -17.16 6.27
N HIS A 255 12.54 -16.43 7.23
CA HIS A 255 11.92 -16.19 8.52
C HIS A 255 10.75 -15.21 8.38
N THR A 256 10.93 -14.14 7.60
CA THR A 256 9.84 -13.23 7.22
C THR A 256 8.65 -13.99 6.64
N LEU A 257 8.91 -14.89 5.67
CA LEU A 257 7.85 -15.67 5.04
C LEU A 257 7.20 -16.66 6.03
N ALA A 258 7.98 -17.30 6.90
CA ALA A 258 7.43 -18.17 7.93
C ALA A 258 6.47 -17.40 8.86
N LEU A 259 6.86 -16.20 9.31
CA LEU A 259 6.02 -15.34 10.15
C LEU A 259 4.73 -14.93 9.43
N LEU A 260 4.82 -14.42 8.18
CA LEU A 260 3.63 -14.02 7.43
C LEU A 260 2.68 -15.20 7.19
N ARG A 261 3.22 -16.40 6.96
CA ARG A 261 2.41 -17.60 6.78
C ARG A 261 1.69 -18.01 8.06
N THR A 262 2.40 -18.06 9.19
CA THR A 262 1.80 -18.45 10.49
C THR A 262 0.89 -17.37 11.05
N GLY A 263 1.16 -16.11 10.73
CA GLY A 263 0.31 -14.96 11.04
C GLY A 263 -0.95 -14.83 10.18
N GLY A 264 -1.19 -15.75 9.25
CA GLY A 264 -2.42 -15.80 8.45
C GLY A 264 -2.50 -14.75 7.34
N CYS A 265 -1.37 -14.24 6.84
CA CYS A 265 -1.34 -13.36 5.68
C CYS A 265 -1.73 -14.15 4.42
N ALA A 266 -2.74 -13.68 3.70
CA ALA A 266 -3.29 -14.38 2.53
C ALA A 266 -2.49 -14.10 1.25
N GLU A 267 -1.79 -12.96 1.18
CA GLU A 267 -0.99 -12.59 0.01
C GLU A 267 0.21 -11.71 0.39
N VAL A 268 1.38 -12.04 -0.15
CA VAL A 268 2.63 -11.32 0.11
C VAL A 268 3.19 -10.72 -1.17
N ASN A 269 3.27 -9.39 -1.20
CA ASN A 269 3.68 -8.56 -2.32
C ASN A 269 5.17 -8.21 -2.23
N LEU A 270 5.93 -8.50 -3.29
CA LEU A 270 7.40 -8.50 -3.27
C LEU A 270 8.02 -7.85 -4.51
N SER A 271 9.05 -7.02 -4.36
CA SER A 271 9.70 -6.33 -5.49
C SER A 271 10.75 -7.22 -6.20
N ASP A 272 10.31 -8.33 -6.78
CA ASP A 272 11.16 -9.36 -7.40
C ASP A 272 11.22 -9.28 -8.95
N GLN A 273 10.51 -8.33 -9.57
CA GLN A 273 10.55 -8.03 -11.01
C GLN A 273 10.36 -9.27 -11.92
N ARG A 274 9.39 -10.12 -11.59
CA ARG A 274 9.01 -11.28 -12.40
C ARG A 274 7.48 -11.36 -12.49
N PRO A 275 6.92 -12.07 -13.46
CA PRO A 275 5.49 -12.27 -13.52
C PRO A 275 5.00 -13.02 -12.28
N ALA A 276 3.90 -12.54 -11.71
CA ALA A 276 3.20 -13.23 -10.66
C ALA A 276 2.40 -14.41 -11.20
N ARG A 277 2.17 -15.40 -10.34
CA ARG A 277 1.28 -16.52 -10.65
C ARG A 277 -0.08 -16.21 -10.05
N PRO A 278 -1.16 -16.22 -10.85
CA PRO A 278 -2.51 -15.98 -10.35
C PRO A 278 -2.85 -16.90 -9.17
N GLY A 279 -3.28 -16.31 -8.05
CA GLY A 279 -3.65 -17.05 -6.83
C GLY A 279 -2.48 -17.64 -6.04
N ALA A 280 -1.23 -17.41 -6.45
CA ALA A 280 -0.09 -17.77 -5.62
C ALA A 280 -0.02 -16.89 -4.37
N TRP A 281 0.52 -17.44 -3.29
CA TRP A 281 0.68 -16.68 -2.05
C TRP A 281 1.69 -15.53 -2.18
N LEU A 282 2.72 -15.70 -3.01
CA LEU A 282 3.71 -14.66 -3.31
C LEU A 282 3.34 -13.97 -4.62
N GLN A 283 3.23 -12.64 -4.59
CA GLN A 283 2.93 -11.78 -5.72
C GLN A 283 4.13 -10.84 -6.01
N PRO A 284 5.03 -11.24 -6.92
CA PRO A 284 6.10 -10.37 -7.42
C PRO A 284 5.57 -9.14 -8.17
N ARG A 285 6.25 -8.01 -7.98
CA ARG A 285 5.89 -6.70 -8.55
C ARG A 285 7.08 -6.03 -9.22
N PHE A 286 6.79 -4.97 -9.98
CA PHE A 286 7.75 -4.12 -10.67
C PHE A 286 7.67 -2.70 -10.09
N SER A 287 8.67 -2.30 -9.32
CA SER A 287 8.76 -0.92 -8.82
C SER A 287 8.94 0.06 -9.97
N VAL A 288 8.10 1.08 -10.00
CA VAL A 288 8.16 2.20 -10.94
C VAL A 288 9.17 3.22 -10.41
N ARG A 289 10.01 3.75 -11.30
CA ARG A 289 11.03 4.75 -11.00
C ARG A 289 10.72 6.09 -11.64
N ALA A 290 11.38 7.14 -11.16
CA ALA A 290 11.28 8.49 -11.71
C ALA A 290 11.59 8.57 -13.22
N ASP A 291 12.43 7.67 -13.74
CA ASP A 291 12.84 7.61 -15.15
C ASP A 291 12.03 6.60 -16.00
N ASP A 292 11.05 5.90 -15.42
CA ASP A 292 10.24 4.92 -16.15
C ASP A 292 9.18 5.59 -17.04
N THR A 293 8.95 5.07 -18.24
CA THR A 293 7.81 5.41 -19.11
C THR A 293 6.91 4.19 -19.27
N ALA A 294 5.67 4.37 -19.73
CA ALA A 294 4.80 3.23 -20.06
C ALA A 294 5.51 2.22 -20.98
N ALA A 295 6.27 2.71 -21.97
CA ALA A 295 7.07 1.89 -22.88
C ALA A 295 8.22 1.14 -22.17
N SER A 296 8.99 1.81 -21.28
CA SER A 296 10.07 1.13 -20.53
C SER A 296 9.52 0.06 -19.59
N LEU A 297 8.39 0.33 -18.94
CA LEU A 297 7.68 -0.60 -18.06
C LEU A 297 7.20 -1.83 -18.83
N GLN A 298 6.52 -1.62 -19.96
CA GLN A 298 6.06 -2.69 -20.82
C GLN A 298 7.23 -3.55 -21.32
N ALA A 299 8.29 -2.92 -21.82
CA ALA A 299 9.48 -3.63 -22.29
C ALA A 299 10.14 -4.45 -21.16
N ARG A 300 10.26 -3.87 -19.95
CA ARG A 300 10.82 -4.56 -18.77
C ARG A 300 9.97 -5.76 -18.34
N MET A 301 8.65 -5.61 -18.32
CA MET A 301 7.70 -6.68 -18.01
C MET A 301 7.76 -7.82 -19.04
N LEU A 302 7.71 -7.50 -20.34
CA LEU A 302 7.81 -8.50 -21.40
C LEU A 302 9.15 -9.22 -21.35
N ALA A 303 10.25 -8.50 -21.18
CA ALA A 303 11.58 -9.09 -21.06
C ALA A 303 11.70 -10.02 -19.84
N SER A 304 10.93 -9.79 -18.76
CA SER A 304 10.92 -10.68 -17.59
C SER A 304 10.33 -12.07 -17.87
N THR A 305 9.60 -12.22 -18.98
CA THR A 305 9.03 -13.51 -19.42
C THR A 305 10.03 -14.36 -20.21
N ALA A 306 11.08 -13.75 -20.77
CA ALA A 306 12.11 -14.44 -21.53
C ALA A 306 12.80 -15.52 -20.67
N PRO A 307 13.06 -16.74 -21.19
CA PRO A 307 13.52 -17.87 -20.37
C PRO A 307 14.73 -17.56 -19.48
N ALA A 308 15.77 -16.92 -20.04
CA ALA A 308 16.98 -16.58 -19.30
C ALA A 308 16.71 -15.59 -18.14
N ARG A 309 15.95 -14.52 -18.40
CA ARG A 309 15.60 -13.52 -17.37
C ARG A 309 14.66 -14.09 -16.32
N ARG A 310 13.70 -14.94 -16.73
CA ARG A 310 12.79 -15.65 -15.83
C ARG A 310 13.54 -16.55 -14.86
N VAL A 311 14.49 -17.34 -15.36
CA VAL A 311 15.35 -18.21 -14.51
C VAL A 311 16.18 -17.35 -13.56
N ARG A 312 16.86 -16.31 -14.07
CA ARG A 312 17.67 -15.41 -13.24
C ARG A 312 16.87 -14.77 -12.11
N ASN A 313 15.72 -14.16 -12.42
CA ASN A 313 14.90 -13.47 -11.42
C ASN A 313 14.29 -14.48 -10.43
N ALA A 314 13.89 -15.68 -10.88
CA ALA A 314 13.43 -16.74 -9.99
C ALA A 314 14.54 -17.26 -9.06
N ALA A 315 15.77 -17.37 -9.55
CA ALA A 315 16.94 -17.75 -8.75
C ALA A 315 17.26 -16.67 -7.71
N ALA A 316 17.24 -15.39 -8.09
CA ALA A 316 17.42 -14.27 -7.17
C ALA A 316 16.35 -14.27 -6.05
N SER A 317 15.07 -14.48 -6.39
CA SER A 317 13.99 -14.68 -5.41
C SER A 317 14.23 -15.92 -4.54
N LEU A 318 14.74 -17.02 -5.10
CA LEU A 318 15.06 -18.22 -4.33
C LEU A 318 16.18 -17.97 -3.32
N VAL A 319 17.24 -17.27 -3.70
CA VAL A 319 18.33 -16.89 -2.79
C VAL A 319 17.79 -16.09 -1.61
N LYS A 320 16.91 -15.10 -1.84
CA LYS A 320 16.24 -14.37 -0.74
C LYS A 320 15.47 -15.31 0.19
N ARG A 321 14.73 -16.27 -0.37
CA ARG A 321 13.92 -17.26 0.38
C ARG A 321 14.72 -18.32 1.12
N LEU A 322 16.00 -18.49 0.83
CA LEU A 322 16.86 -19.51 1.47
C LEU A 322 17.76 -18.92 2.56
N ARG A 323 17.98 -17.60 2.55
CA ARG A 323 18.60 -16.86 3.67
C ARG A 323 17.69 -16.92 4.89
#